data_AF-A0A975EH03-F1
#
_entry.id   AF-A0A975EH03-F1
#
_cell.length_a   1.000
_cell.length_b   1.000
_cell.length_c   1.000
_cell.angle_alpha   90.00
_cell.angle_beta   90.00
_cell.angle_gamma   90.00
#
_symmetry.space_group_name_H-M   'P 1'
#
loop_
_entity.id
_entity.type
_entity.pdbx_description
1 polymer ?
#
loop_
_entity_poly.entity_id
_entity_poly.type
_entity_poly.pdbx_seq_one_letter_code
_entity_poly.pdbx_strand_id
1 'polypeptide(L)'
;MNAKPTAGTYRLDGMLQAPLPQDERMIADIRAWVKSAGDAGLLFHLGIEGGSFSLVADPTPRKTSGLKGSELGAALSEGINALLELIPQAAVSAAFSTVRSEEFRAGSAVQSLYAIGMDGRVAVERRTVEAATEDAPPEITPASLRRAFFPAAIGLLLLLFVSTFFIDYRKTFLSARDRLAPLSKEELILQRGFSGDYITFRLVAVDNGKNALVFHLARGSAWEVAMQAKPGDAAQGDWKEFSTLMAIHSGRFRIELYGKEKQLLGSREIDTRELLMEESMEVAVFVKSEQRIASAVLRP
;
A
#
# COMPACT_ATOMS: atom_id res chain seq x y z
N MET A 1 16.84 -30.36 -11.87
CA MET A 1 17.08 -31.00 -10.56
C MET A 1 15.73 -31.11 -9.87
N ASN A 2 15.26 -32.32 -9.58
CA ASN A 2 14.02 -32.49 -8.80
C ASN A 2 14.35 -32.13 -7.36
N ALA A 3 13.68 -31.11 -6.81
CA ALA A 3 13.81 -30.74 -5.41
C ALA A 3 13.46 -31.95 -4.52
N LYS A 4 14.21 -32.15 -3.43
CA LYS A 4 13.89 -33.21 -2.47
C LYS A 4 12.56 -32.87 -1.78
N PRO A 5 11.67 -33.84 -1.56
CA PRO A 5 10.44 -33.60 -0.84
C PRO A 5 10.74 -33.26 0.62
N THR A 6 9.97 -32.33 1.19
CA THR A 6 10.11 -31.92 2.59
C THR A 6 9.32 -32.88 3.50
N ALA A 7 9.92 -33.30 4.61
CA ALA A 7 9.22 -34.11 5.61
C ALA A 7 8.00 -33.36 6.19
N GLY A 8 6.92 -34.09 6.47
CA GLY A 8 5.65 -33.48 6.90
C GLY A 8 4.84 -32.87 5.75
N THR A 9 5.12 -33.28 4.51
CA THR A 9 4.30 -32.94 3.35
C THR A 9 3.70 -34.19 2.71
N TYR A 10 2.66 -34.01 1.92
CA TYR A 10 2.10 -35.05 1.08
C TYR A 10 1.84 -34.52 -0.33
N ARG A 11 1.72 -35.44 -1.27
CA ARG A 11 1.36 -35.18 -2.66
C ARG A 11 0.25 -36.14 -3.07
N LEU A 12 -0.70 -35.64 -3.84
CA LEU A 12 -1.73 -36.44 -4.49
C LEU A 12 -1.43 -36.51 -5.98
N ASP A 13 -1.74 -37.63 -6.63
CA ASP A 13 -1.56 -37.78 -8.07
C ASP A 13 -2.64 -38.71 -8.64
N GLY A 14 -2.80 -38.68 -9.95
CA GLY A 14 -3.77 -39.50 -10.67
C GLY A 14 -5.16 -38.87 -10.73
N MET A 15 -6.14 -39.71 -11.10
CA MET A 15 -7.50 -39.27 -11.34
C MET A 15 -8.53 -40.32 -10.93
N LEU A 16 -9.73 -39.86 -10.62
CA LEU A 16 -10.94 -40.67 -10.51
C LEU A 16 -11.88 -40.29 -11.66
N GLN A 17 -12.48 -41.26 -12.33
CA GLN A 17 -13.49 -41.01 -13.35
C GLN A 17 -14.68 -41.93 -13.11
N ALA A 18 -15.88 -41.38 -13.31
CA ALA A 18 -17.11 -42.13 -13.21
C ALA A 18 -18.21 -41.55 -14.11
N PRO A 19 -19.28 -42.32 -14.40
CA PRO A 19 -20.43 -41.81 -15.13
C PRO A 19 -21.08 -40.63 -14.42
N LEU A 20 -21.55 -39.65 -15.19
CA LEU A 20 -22.26 -38.51 -14.66
C LEU A 20 -23.69 -38.94 -14.30
N PRO A 21 -24.16 -38.69 -13.07
CA PRO A 21 -25.56 -38.91 -12.73
C PRO A 21 -26.50 -38.08 -13.62
N GLN A 22 -27.67 -38.62 -13.96
CA GLN A 22 -28.68 -37.90 -14.76
C GLN A 22 -29.44 -36.84 -13.96
N ASP A 23 -29.38 -36.91 -12.63
CA ASP A 23 -30.02 -35.95 -11.72
C ASP A 23 -29.12 -34.72 -11.50
N GLU A 24 -29.62 -33.54 -11.85
CA GLU A 24 -28.92 -32.25 -11.65
C GLU A 24 -28.55 -32.00 -10.18
N ARG A 25 -29.33 -32.52 -9.22
CA ARG A 25 -29.02 -32.40 -7.79
C ARG A 25 -27.74 -33.16 -7.43
N MET A 26 -27.58 -34.37 -7.93
CA MET A 26 -26.36 -35.17 -7.71
C MET A 26 -25.13 -34.51 -8.34
N ILE A 27 -25.29 -33.82 -9.47
CA ILE A 27 -24.20 -33.02 -10.07
C ILE A 27 -23.81 -31.86 -9.14
N ALA A 28 -24.78 -31.19 -8.52
CA ALA A 28 -24.52 -30.17 -7.52
C ALA A 28 -23.82 -30.74 -6.27
N ASP A 29 -24.23 -31.93 -5.83
CA ASP A 29 -23.62 -32.63 -4.68
C ASP A 29 -22.16 -33.03 -4.97
N ILE A 30 -21.84 -33.49 -6.18
CA ILE A 30 -20.45 -33.76 -6.60
C ILE A 30 -19.61 -32.48 -6.53
N ARG A 31 -20.12 -31.34 -6.99
CA ARG A 31 -19.42 -30.04 -6.89
C ARG A 31 -19.23 -29.62 -5.43
N ALA A 32 -20.23 -29.82 -4.59
CA ALA A 32 -20.16 -29.55 -3.16
C ALA A 32 -19.13 -30.44 -2.46
N TRP A 33 -19.08 -31.72 -2.84
CA TRP A 33 -18.07 -32.66 -2.36
C TRP A 33 -16.66 -32.19 -2.71
N VAL A 34 -16.41 -31.75 -3.95
CA VAL A 34 -15.06 -31.23 -4.36
C VAL A 34 -14.64 -30.05 -3.50
N LYS A 35 -15.57 -29.13 -3.22
CA LYS A 35 -15.30 -28.01 -2.32
C LYS A 35 -14.99 -28.49 -0.91
N SER A 36 -15.79 -29.41 -0.37
CA SER A 36 -15.58 -29.95 0.99
C SER A 36 -14.27 -30.73 1.12
N ALA A 37 -13.91 -31.51 0.10
CA ALA A 37 -12.62 -32.20 0.04
C ALA A 37 -11.48 -31.19 0.07
N GLY A 38 -11.62 -30.09 -0.70
CA GLY A 38 -10.63 -29.01 -0.70
C GLY A 38 -10.50 -28.29 0.64
N ASP A 39 -11.62 -28.05 1.34
CA ASP A 39 -11.63 -27.46 2.69
C ASP A 39 -10.99 -28.38 3.75
N ALA A 40 -10.95 -29.69 3.50
CA ALA A 40 -10.24 -30.69 4.30
C ALA A 40 -8.76 -30.87 3.89
N GLY A 41 -8.33 -30.19 2.83
CA GLY A 41 -6.96 -30.22 2.30
C GLY A 41 -6.78 -31.10 1.05
N LEU A 42 -7.75 -31.92 0.69
CA LEU A 42 -7.70 -32.83 -0.46
C LEU A 42 -8.12 -32.09 -1.74
N LEU A 43 -7.15 -31.62 -2.52
CA LEU A 43 -7.45 -30.87 -3.74
C LEU A 43 -7.63 -31.76 -4.97
N PHE A 44 -8.79 -31.60 -5.61
CA PHE A 44 -9.13 -32.19 -6.89
C PHE A 44 -9.72 -31.13 -7.84
N HIS A 45 -9.48 -31.30 -9.13
CA HIS A 45 -10.07 -30.52 -10.21
C HIS A 45 -11.16 -31.33 -10.91
N LEU A 46 -12.39 -30.81 -10.92
CA LEU A 46 -13.53 -31.45 -11.57
C LEU A 46 -13.64 -31.04 -13.05
N GLY A 47 -13.58 -32.03 -13.93
CA GLY A 47 -13.99 -31.95 -15.33
C GLY A 47 -15.29 -32.74 -15.54
N ILE A 48 -16.19 -32.23 -16.38
CA ILE A 48 -17.41 -32.91 -16.79
C ILE A 48 -17.46 -32.89 -18.31
N GLU A 49 -17.46 -34.07 -18.94
CA GLU A 49 -17.45 -34.21 -20.39
C GLU A 49 -18.13 -35.52 -20.81
N GLY A 50 -18.92 -35.48 -21.88
CA GLY A 50 -19.40 -36.68 -22.58
C GLY A 50 -20.21 -37.66 -21.72
N GLY A 51 -20.97 -37.18 -20.73
CA GLY A 51 -21.75 -38.04 -19.83
C GLY A 51 -20.92 -38.70 -18.71
N SER A 52 -19.70 -38.23 -18.48
CA SER A 52 -18.84 -38.64 -17.37
C SER A 52 -18.30 -37.42 -16.62
N PHE A 53 -17.81 -37.65 -15.40
CA PHE A 53 -17.00 -36.68 -14.69
C PHE A 53 -15.64 -37.26 -14.34
N SER A 54 -14.64 -36.39 -14.30
CA SER A 54 -13.26 -36.71 -13.93
C SER A 54 -12.81 -35.79 -12.80
N LEU A 55 -12.19 -36.35 -11.77
CA LEU A 55 -11.52 -35.64 -10.70
C LEU A 55 -10.02 -35.88 -10.82
N VAL A 56 -9.26 -34.84 -11.13
CA VAL A 56 -7.80 -34.91 -11.25
C VAL A 56 -7.18 -34.36 -9.98
N ALA A 57 -6.32 -35.14 -9.32
CA ALA A 57 -5.65 -34.71 -8.10
C ALA A 57 -4.63 -33.61 -8.38
N ASP A 58 -4.50 -32.63 -7.48
CA ASP A 58 -3.45 -31.61 -7.56
C ASP A 58 -2.09 -32.18 -7.09
N PRO A 59 -1.06 -32.26 -7.97
CA PRO A 59 0.25 -32.81 -7.63
C PRO A 59 1.14 -31.87 -6.81
N THR A 60 0.65 -30.69 -6.46
CA THR A 60 1.39 -29.74 -5.64
C THR A 60 1.60 -30.29 -4.22
N PRO A 61 2.84 -30.36 -3.70
CA PRO A 61 3.10 -30.78 -2.33
C PRO A 61 2.41 -29.87 -1.30
N ARG A 62 1.74 -30.47 -0.31
CA ARG A 62 1.01 -29.77 0.76
C ARG A 62 1.46 -30.25 2.12
N LYS A 63 1.40 -29.38 3.14
CA LYS A 63 1.72 -29.79 4.52
C LYS A 63 0.67 -30.77 5.05
N THR A 64 1.11 -31.86 5.69
CA THR A 64 0.21 -32.82 6.36
C THR A 64 -0.54 -32.16 7.51
N SER A 65 0.05 -31.17 8.18
CA SER A 65 -0.61 -30.37 9.23
C SER A 65 -1.80 -29.53 8.74
N GLY A 66 -1.93 -29.33 7.42
CA GLY A 66 -3.08 -28.66 6.81
C GLY A 66 -4.28 -29.57 6.58
N LEU A 67 -4.14 -30.89 6.77
CA LEU A 67 -5.26 -31.83 6.69
C LEU A 67 -6.15 -31.66 7.91
N LYS A 68 -7.46 -31.49 7.69
CA LYS A 68 -8.45 -31.48 8.79
C LYS A 68 -8.98 -32.89 9.00
N GLY A 69 -8.73 -33.46 10.17
CA GLY A 69 -9.28 -34.76 10.58
C GLY A 69 -8.24 -35.89 10.61
N SER A 70 -8.62 -37.05 10.09
CA SER A 70 -7.89 -38.32 10.09
C SER A 70 -6.54 -38.24 9.35
N GLU A 71 -5.68 -39.26 9.53
CA GLU A 71 -4.48 -39.43 8.69
C GLU A 71 -4.83 -39.43 7.19
N LEU A 72 -3.90 -38.99 6.34
CA LEU A 72 -4.11 -38.80 4.89
C LEU A 72 -4.79 -40.01 4.22
N GLY A 73 -4.33 -41.22 4.55
CA GLY A 73 -4.88 -42.43 3.96
C GLY A 73 -6.33 -42.72 4.35
N ALA A 74 -6.70 -42.42 5.60
CA ALA A 74 -8.08 -42.55 6.05
C ALA A 74 -8.95 -41.45 5.40
N ALA A 75 -8.47 -40.20 5.39
CA ALA A 75 -9.18 -39.06 4.81
C ALA A 75 -9.49 -39.27 3.31
N LEU A 76 -8.53 -39.79 2.54
CA LEU A 76 -8.75 -40.11 1.12
C LEU A 76 -9.71 -41.29 0.92
N SER A 77 -9.56 -42.37 1.71
CA SER A 77 -10.45 -43.52 1.61
C SER A 77 -11.89 -43.14 1.95
N GLU A 78 -12.12 -42.42 3.05
CA GLU A 78 -13.43 -41.93 3.47
C GLU A 78 -14.01 -40.95 2.45
N GLY A 79 -13.19 -39.99 2.00
CA GLY A 79 -13.60 -39.01 1.00
C GLY A 79 -14.03 -39.64 -0.32
N ILE A 80 -13.24 -40.58 -0.85
CA ILE A 80 -13.58 -41.28 -2.09
C ILE A 80 -14.83 -42.15 -1.89
N ASN A 81 -14.95 -42.90 -0.79
CA ASN A 81 -16.17 -43.68 -0.52
C ASN A 81 -17.42 -42.78 -0.46
N ALA A 82 -17.34 -41.62 0.21
CA ALA A 82 -18.44 -40.65 0.26
C ALA A 82 -18.81 -40.09 -1.12
N LEU A 83 -17.83 -39.92 -2.03
CA LEU A 83 -18.11 -39.57 -3.42
C LEU A 83 -18.83 -40.69 -4.16
N LEU A 84 -18.41 -41.94 -3.96
CA LEU A 84 -19.03 -43.10 -4.63
C LEU A 84 -20.48 -43.31 -4.20
N GLU A 85 -20.85 -42.91 -2.97
CA GLU A 85 -22.24 -42.93 -2.50
C GLU A 85 -23.16 -41.94 -3.26
N LEU A 86 -22.60 -40.91 -3.89
CA LEU A 86 -23.35 -39.97 -4.73
C LEU A 86 -23.64 -40.52 -6.14
N ILE A 87 -23.00 -41.63 -6.51
CA ILE A 87 -23.14 -42.25 -7.83
C ILE A 87 -24.19 -43.37 -7.72
N PRO A 88 -25.14 -43.47 -8.67
CA PRO A 88 -26.09 -44.56 -8.69
C PRO A 88 -25.38 -45.92 -8.67
N GLN A 89 -25.79 -46.83 -7.79
CA GLN A 89 -25.10 -48.11 -7.58
C GLN A 89 -24.90 -48.93 -8.87
N ALA A 90 -25.86 -48.85 -9.81
CA ALA A 90 -25.77 -49.49 -11.12
C ALA A 90 -24.63 -48.96 -12.02
N ALA A 91 -24.13 -47.75 -11.74
CA ALA A 91 -23.08 -47.06 -12.49
C ALA A 91 -21.72 -47.06 -11.76
N VAL A 92 -21.67 -47.43 -10.48
CA VAL A 92 -20.42 -47.45 -9.68
C VAL A 92 -19.41 -48.45 -10.25
N SER A 93 -19.86 -49.55 -10.85
CA SER A 93 -18.97 -50.55 -11.47
C SER A 93 -18.20 -50.01 -12.69
N ALA A 94 -18.64 -48.89 -13.28
CA ALA A 94 -17.94 -48.19 -14.35
C ALA A 94 -17.03 -47.06 -13.83
N ALA A 95 -16.99 -46.83 -12.51
CA ALA A 95 -16.06 -45.90 -11.91
C ALA A 95 -14.67 -46.54 -11.80
N PHE A 96 -13.63 -45.77 -12.06
CA PHE A 96 -12.26 -46.19 -11.87
C PHE A 96 -11.43 -45.10 -11.21
N SER A 97 -10.40 -45.51 -10.48
CA SER A 97 -9.48 -44.62 -9.79
C SER A 97 -8.04 -45.04 -10.04
N THR A 98 -7.23 -44.05 -10.37
CA THR A 98 -5.77 -44.11 -10.41
C THR A 98 -5.17 -43.20 -9.34
N VAL A 99 -5.99 -42.72 -8.39
CA VAL A 99 -5.57 -41.79 -7.35
C VAL A 99 -4.50 -42.45 -6.49
N ARG A 100 -3.42 -41.72 -6.29
CA ARG A 100 -2.27 -42.09 -5.46
C ARG A 100 -1.98 -40.98 -4.49
N SER A 101 -1.47 -41.36 -3.32
CA SER A 101 -0.93 -40.41 -2.37
C SER A 101 0.48 -40.81 -1.97
N GLU A 102 1.34 -39.81 -1.78
CA GLU A 102 2.66 -39.98 -1.21
C GLU A 102 2.76 -39.07 0.02
N GLU A 103 2.92 -39.66 1.20
CA GLU A 103 3.15 -38.92 2.45
C GLU A 103 4.63 -39.00 2.80
N PHE A 104 5.32 -37.85 2.82
CA PHE A 104 6.75 -37.76 3.09
C PHE A 104 7.00 -37.60 4.59
N ARG A 105 7.68 -38.59 5.17
CA ARG A 105 8.13 -38.64 6.56
C ARG A 105 9.65 -38.50 6.59
N ALA A 106 10.24 -38.27 7.77
CA ALA A 106 11.68 -38.24 7.89
C ALA A 106 12.29 -39.59 7.41
N GLY A 107 13.03 -39.55 6.30
CA GLY A 107 13.74 -40.70 5.72
C GLY A 107 12.87 -41.72 4.98
N SER A 108 11.56 -41.50 4.84
CA SER A 108 10.67 -42.45 4.18
C SER A 108 9.46 -41.77 3.52
N ALA A 109 8.83 -42.48 2.59
CA ALA A 109 7.56 -42.08 2.00
C ALA A 109 6.54 -43.21 2.11
N VAL A 110 5.33 -42.89 2.57
CA VAL A 110 4.20 -43.81 2.54
C VAL A 110 3.45 -43.59 1.24
N GLN A 111 3.53 -44.55 0.32
CA GLN A 111 2.83 -44.54 -0.95
C GLN A 111 1.53 -45.35 -0.80
N SER A 112 0.41 -44.77 -1.18
CA SER A 112 -0.90 -45.46 -1.19
C SER A 112 -1.56 -45.32 -2.56
N LEU A 113 -2.17 -46.40 -3.04
CA LEU A 113 -3.01 -46.45 -4.24
C LEU A 113 -4.45 -46.72 -3.82
N TYR A 114 -5.39 -45.91 -4.32
CA TYR A 114 -6.82 -46.02 -4.01
C TYR A 114 -7.53 -46.56 -5.23
N ALA A 115 -7.83 -47.85 -5.24
CA ALA A 115 -8.53 -48.53 -6.32
C ALA A 115 -10.02 -48.72 -5.96
N ILE A 116 -10.90 -48.66 -6.95
CA ILE A 116 -12.33 -48.95 -6.77
C ILE A 116 -12.53 -50.44 -7.04
N GLY A 117 -13.00 -51.18 -6.03
CA GLY A 117 -13.31 -52.59 -6.11
C GLY A 117 -14.61 -52.87 -6.86
N MET A 118 -14.82 -54.14 -7.24
CA MET A 118 -16.05 -54.56 -7.94
C MET A 118 -17.31 -54.43 -7.06
N ASP A 119 -17.14 -54.33 -5.74
CA ASP A 119 -18.21 -54.06 -4.77
C ASP A 119 -18.55 -52.57 -4.64
N GLY A 120 -17.87 -51.71 -5.42
CA GLY A 120 -18.04 -50.27 -5.40
C GLY A 120 -17.41 -49.59 -4.19
N ARG A 121 -16.52 -50.27 -3.47
CA ARG A 121 -15.78 -49.72 -2.32
C ARG A 121 -14.33 -49.44 -2.67
N VAL A 122 -13.71 -48.55 -1.91
CA VAL A 122 -12.29 -48.23 -2.09
C VAL A 122 -11.40 -49.28 -1.42
N ALA A 123 -10.56 -49.94 -2.21
CA ALA A 123 -9.45 -50.75 -1.75
C ALA A 123 -8.18 -49.90 -1.70
N VAL A 124 -7.43 -50.00 -0.60
CA VAL A 124 -6.20 -49.22 -0.39
C VAL A 124 -5.00 -50.17 -0.36
N GLU A 125 -4.10 -50.03 -1.32
CA GLU A 125 -2.81 -50.70 -1.29
C GLU A 125 -1.76 -49.72 -0.78
N ARG A 126 -1.08 -50.07 0.32
CA ARG A 126 -0.10 -49.20 1.00
C ARG A 126 1.27 -49.86 1.05
N ARG A 127 2.31 -49.10 0.74
CA ARG A 127 3.71 -49.48 0.98
C ARG A 127 4.51 -48.30 1.52
N THR A 128 5.51 -48.60 2.34
CA THR A 128 6.49 -47.61 2.80
C THR A 128 7.80 -47.85 2.06
N VAL A 129 8.37 -46.79 1.51
CA VAL A 129 9.64 -46.82 0.78
C VAL A 129 10.63 -45.85 1.41
N GLU A 130 11.92 -46.16 1.33
CA GLU A 130 12.97 -45.22 1.74
C GLU A 130 12.98 -44.02 0.78
N ALA A 131 13.03 -42.81 1.35
CA ALA A 131 13.02 -41.57 0.58
C ALA A 131 13.92 -40.52 1.23
N ALA A 132 14.79 -39.88 0.44
CA ALA A 132 15.62 -38.79 0.91
C ALA A 132 14.78 -37.51 1.05
N THR A 133 14.37 -37.17 2.26
CA THR A 133 13.59 -35.97 2.58
C THR A 133 14.45 -34.86 3.19
N GLU A 134 14.08 -33.61 2.94
CA GLU A 134 14.62 -32.45 3.66
C GLU A 134 13.78 -32.17 4.92
N ASP A 135 14.42 -31.68 5.98
CA ASP A 135 13.72 -31.27 7.19
C ASP A 135 12.79 -30.09 6.91
N ALA A 136 11.63 -30.06 7.56
CA ALA A 136 10.72 -28.93 7.47
C ALA A 136 11.39 -27.66 8.01
N PRO A 137 11.31 -26.51 7.32
CA PRO A 137 11.78 -25.25 7.88
C PRO A 137 11.04 -24.98 9.19
N PRO A 138 11.74 -24.46 10.22
CA PRO A 138 11.15 -24.27 11.54
C PRO A 138 9.92 -23.37 11.43
N GLU A 139 8.79 -23.81 11.99
CA GLU A 139 7.56 -23.03 11.93
C GLU A 139 7.70 -21.73 12.74
N ILE A 140 7.33 -20.60 12.14
CA ILE A 140 7.26 -19.32 12.82
C ILE A 140 6.06 -19.37 13.75
N THR A 141 6.30 -19.68 15.02
CA THR A 141 5.27 -19.71 16.05
C THR A 141 5.18 -18.34 16.74
N PRO A 142 4.02 -17.98 17.31
CA PRO A 142 3.91 -16.78 18.15
C PRO A 142 4.96 -16.74 19.27
N ALA A 143 5.36 -17.91 19.78
CA ALA A 143 6.41 -18.06 20.77
C ALA A 143 7.81 -17.72 20.22
N SER A 144 8.15 -18.14 18.98
CA SER A 144 9.44 -17.82 18.37
C SER A 144 9.53 -16.33 17.99
N LEU A 145 8.43 -15.74 17.51
CA LEU A 145 8.29 -14.29 17.32
C LEU A 145 8.51 -13.51 18.62
N ARG A 146 7.85 -13.91 19.72
CA ARG A 146 8.01 -13.25 21.03
C ARG A 146 9.44 -13.35 21.55
N ARG A 147 10.11 -14.48 21.31
CA ARG A 147 11.52 -14.69 21.69
C ARG A 147 12.49 -13.83 20.89
N ALA A 148 12.20 -13.57 19.62
CA ALA A 148 12.99 -12.71 18.75
C ALA A 148 12.69 -11.21 18.94
N PHE A 149 11.48 -10.87 19.39
CA PHE A 149 11.05 -9.47 19.54
C PHE A 149 11.89 -8.71 20.57
N PHE A 150 12.11 -9.26 21.76
CA PHE A 150 12.87 -8.58 22.82
C PHE A 150 14.31 -8.23 22.41
N PRO A 151 15.14 -9.15 21.87
CA PRO A 151 16.49 -8.79 21.44
C PRO A 151 16.49 -7.82 20.26
N ALA A 152 15.53 -7.93 19.33
CA ALA A 152 15.40 -6.99 18.22
C ALA A 152 15.03 -5.58 18.71
N ALA A 153 14.07 -5.48 19.64
CA ALA A 153 13.66 -4.23 20.25
C ALA A 153 14.79 -3.59 21.08
N ILE A 154 15.53 -4.40 21.84
CA ILE A 154 16.70 -3.93 22.60
C ILE A 154 17.80 -3.44 21.64
N GLY A 155 18.08 -4.19 20.56
CA GLY A 155 19.04 -3.77 19.55
C GLY A 155 18.65 -2.45 18.88
N LEU A 156 17.37 -2.28 18.55
CA LEU A 156 16.84 -1.04 17.99
C LEU A 156 16.94 0.13 18.99
N LEU A 157 16.60 -0.10 20.26
CA LEU A 157 16.71 0.92 21.31
C LEU A 157 18.16 1.32 21.57
N LEU A 158 19.09 0.37 21.54
CA LEU A 158 20.53 0.64 21.64
C LEU A 158 21.03 1.47 20.46
N LEU A 159 20.61 1.14 19.23
CA LEU A 159 20.92 1.92 18.04
C LEU A 159 20.37 3.34 18.16
N LEU A 160 19.10 3.50 18.57
CA LEU A 160 18.48 4.80 18.79
C LEU A 160 19.21 5.60 19.88
N PHE A 161 19.63 4.94 20.96
CA PHE A 161 20.40 5.56 22.04
C PHE A 161 21.77 6.05 21.53
N VAL A 162 22.52 5.21 20.82
CA VAL A 162 23.82 5.62 20.23
C VAL A 162 23.63 6.78 19.26
N SER A 163 22.56 6.79 18.47
CA SER A 163 22.30 7.89 17.55
C SER A 163 21.97 9.21 18.25
N THR A 164 21.57 9.23 19.53
CA THR A 164 21.35 10.49 20.27
C THR A 164 22.61 11.33 20.45
N PHE A 165 23.79 10.70 20.39
CA PHE A 165 25.08 11.41 20.43
C PHE A 165 25.37 12.17 19.14
N PHE A 166 24.74 11.78 18.03
CA PHE A 166 24.98 12.37 16.70
C PHE A 166 23.80 13.22 16.24
N ILE A 167 22.58 12.88 16.65
CA ILE A 167 21.34 13.48 16.18
C ILE A 167 20.60 14.09 17.37
N ASP A 168 20.38 15.40 17.29
CA ASP A 168 19.46 16.09 18.19
C ASP A 168 18.01 15.78 17.77
N TYR A 169 17.47 14.68 18.28
CA TYR A 169 16.10 14.23 17.99
C TYR A 169 15.05 15.25 18.39
N ARG A 170 15.30 16.05 19.42
CA ARG A 170 14.38 17.12 19.83
C ARG A 170 14.30 18.19 18.74
N LYS A 171 15.44 18.66 18.24
CA LYS A 171 15.47 19.60 17.11
C LYS A 171 14.92 19.00 15.83
N THR A 172 15.22 17.74 15.55
CA THR A 172 14.75 17.04 14.35
C THR A 172 13.24 16.88 14.36
N PHE A 173 12.66 16.46 15.49
CA PHE A 173 11.21 16.35 15.66
C PHE A 173 10.53 17.71 15.58
N LEU A 174 11.06 18.73 16.27
CA LEU A 174 10.53 20.10 16.20
C LEU A 174 10.58 20.64 14.76
N SER A 175 11.67 20.41 14.03
CA SER A 175 11.81 20.80 12.63
C SER A 175 10.83 20.06 11.72
N ALA A 176 10.64 18.76 11.92
CA ALA A 176 9.69 17.96 11.17
C ALA A 176 8.23 18.40 11.43
N ARG A 177 7.88 18.63 12.70
CA ARG A 177 6.57 19.16 13.09
C ARG A 177 6.34 20.56 12.51
N ASP A 178 7.35 21.43 12.57
CA ASP A 178 7.24 22.80 12.05
C ASP A 178 7.11 22.83 10.52
N ARG A 179 7.61 21.82 9.80
CA ARG A 179 7.43 21.64 8.35
C ARG A 179 6.06 21.09 7.96
N LEU A 180 5.49 20.22 8.80
CA LEU A 180 4.20 19.55 8.53
C LEU A 180 3.00 20.34 9.05
N ALA A 181 3.20 21.24 10.01
CA ALA A 181 2.12 22.09 10.52
C ALA A 181 1.63 23.04 9.40
N PRO A 182 0.31 23.09 9.12
CA PRO A 182 -0.24 23.98 8.12
C PRO A 182 0.05 25.44 8.49
N LEU A 183 0.40 26.25 7.49
CA LEU A 183 0.61 27.70 7.69
C LEU A 183 -0.73 28.32 8.09
N SER A 184 -0.81 28.89 9.31
CA SER A 184 -1.97 29.68 9.70
C SER A 184 -1.81 31.13 9.27
N LYS A 185 -2.93 31.81 9.05
CA LYS A 185 -2.97 33.20 8.57
C LYS A 185 -2.36 34.17 9.58
N GLU A 186 -2.43 33.83 10.87
CA GLU A 186 -2.02 34.65 12.01
C GLU A 186 -0.50 34.64 12.24
N GLU A 187 0.23 33.68 11.67
CA GLU A 187 1.66 33.54 11.87
C GLU A 187 2.52 34.32 10.86
N LEU A 188 1.93 34.73 9.74
CA LEU A 188 2.66 35.43 8.68
C LEU A 188 2.74 36.94 9.01
N ILE A 189 3.93 37.42 9.34
CA ILE A 189 4.16 38.84 9.58
C ILE A 189 4.24 39.56 8.23
N LEU A 190 3.27 40.44 7.98
CA LEU A 190 3.26 41.29 6.79
C LEU A 190 4.02 42.57 7.09
N GLN A 191 5.19 42.73 6.47
CA GLN A 191 5.95 43.97 6.65
C GLN A 191 5.48 44.97 5.60
N ARG A 192 5.00 46.12 6.08
CA ARG A 192 4.80 47.30 5.23
C ARG A 192 6.19 47.79 4.84
N GLY A 193 6.63 47.43 3.62
CA GLY A 193 7.86 47.95 3.04
C GLY A 193 7.76 49.45 2.73
N PHE A 194 8.67 49.96 1.91
CA PHE A 194 8.65 51.36 1.46
C PHE A 194 7.40 51.73 0.65
N SER A 195 6.66 50.75 0.15
CA SER A 195 5.41 50.91 -0.60
C SER A 195 4.16 51.00 0.27
N GLY A 196 4.27 50.92 1.60
CA GLY A 196 3.12 50.75 2.51
C GLY A 196 2.08 51.87 2.47
N ASP A 197 2.48 53.08 2.09
CA ASP A 197 1.58 54.24 1.97
C ASP A 197 0.85 54.27 0.61
N TYR A 198 1.40 53.58 -0.39
CA TYR A 198 0.88 53.52 -1.75
C TYR A 198 0.04 52.27 -2.01
N ILE A 199 0.40 51.13 -1.41
CA ILE A 199 -0.33 49.87 -1.53
C ILE A 199 -0.47 49.24 -0.15
N THR A 200 -1.72 48.94 0.21
CA THR A 200 -2.04 48.08 1.35
C THR A 200 -1.97 46.61 0.92
N PHE A 201 -1.36 45.78 1.77
CA PHE A 201 -1.06 44.38 1.48
C PHE A 201 -1.51 43.51 2.65
N ARG A 202 -2.45 42.59 2.41
CA ARG A 202 -2.96 41.66 3.43
C ARG A 202 -3.03 40.23 2.91
N LEU A 203 -2.70 39.25 3.75
CA LEU A 203 -2.92 37.84 3.47
C LEU A 203 -4.41 37.54 3.68
N VAL A 204 -5.09 36.99 2.68
CA VAL A 204 -6.52 36.64 2.77
C VAL A 204 -6.70 35.16 3.05
N ALA A 205 -5.95 34.32 2.34
CA ALA A 205 -6.03 32.86 2.45
C ALA A 205 -4.67 32.17 2.27
N VAL A 206 -4.55 30.98 2.85
CA VAL A 206 -3.47 30.02 2.61
C VAL A 206 -4.09 28.78 1.99
N ASP A 207 -3.82 28.53 0.70
CA ASP A 207 -4.24 27.31 0.02
C ASP A 207 -3.18 26.23 0.24
N ASN A 208 -3.40 25.41 1.27
CA ASN A 208 -2.53 24.28 1.61
C ASN A 208 -2.53 23.16 0.55
N GLY A 209 -3.54 23.09 -0.33
CA GLY A 209 -3.61 22.09 -1.39
C GLY A 209 -2.73 22.44 -2.60
N LYS A 210 -2.61 23.73 -2.90
CA LYS A 210 -1.79 24.25 -4.02
C LYS A 210 -0.49 24.92 -3.59
N ASN A 211 -0.17 24.93 -2.30
CA ASN A 211 0.96 25.67 -1.72
C ASN A 211 0.97 27.14 -2.18
N ALA A 212 -0.19 27.81 -2.11
CA ALA A 212 -0.34 29.19 -2.54
C ALA A 212 -0.75 30.11 -1.40
N LEU A 213 -0.12 31.28 -1.33
CA LEU A 213 -0.54 32.39 -0.48
C LEU A 213 -1.37 33.36 -1.32
N VAL A 214 -2.59 33.63 -0.90
CA VAL A 214 -3.47 34.59 -1.58
C VAL A 214 -3.42 35.90 -0.83
N PHE A 215 -2.88 36.92 -1.50
CA PHE A 215 -2.76 38.26 -0.98
C PHE A 215 -3.80 39.17 -1.62
N HIS A 216 -4.41 40.03 -0.82
CA HIS A 216 -5.22 41.14 -1.32
C HIS A 216 -4.40 42.42 -1.26
N LEU A 217 -4.33 43.08 -2.40
CA LEU A 217 -3.66 44.35 -2.59
C LEU A 217 -4.74 45.41 -2.82
N ALA A 218 -4.64 46.56 -2.17
CA ALA A 218 -5.53 47.68 -2.43
C ALA A 218 -4.75 48.99 -2.41
N ARG A 219 -5.23 49.99 -3.17
CA ARG A 219 -4.64 51.33 -3.23
C ARG A 219 -4.55 51.92 -1.82
N GLY A 220 -3.38 52.43 -1.49
CA GLY A 220 -3.11 53.18 -0.26
C GLY A 220 -3.51 54.65 -0.42
N SER A 221 -3.45 55.39 0.68
CA SER A 221 -3.84 56.80 0.71
C SER A 221 -3.00 57.70 -0.20
N ALA A 222 -1.75 57.32 -0.49
CA ALA A 222 -0.84 58.10 -1.33
C ALA A 222 -0.87 57.68 -2.82
N TRP A 223 -1.72 56.73 -3.22
CA TRP A 223 -1.75 56.18 -4.58
C TRP A 223 -2.02 57.22 -5.66
N GLU A 224 -3.08 58.03 -5.48
CA GLU A 224 -3.47 59.04 -6.48
C GLU A 224 -2.40 60.12 -6.67
N VAL A 225 -1.70 60.48 -5.58
CA VAL A 225 -0.57 61.42 -5.64
C VAL A 225 0.59 60.80 -6.42
N ALA A 226 0.92 59.53 -6.18
CA ALA A 226 1.98 58.84 -6.89
C ALA A 226 1.71 58.64 -8.39
N MET A 227 0.46 58.42 -8.77
CA MET A 227 0.05 58.29 -10.18
C MET A 227 0.25 59.57 -10.98
N GLN A 228 0.15 60.74 -10.34
CA GLN A 228 0.36 62.04 -10.96
C GLN A 228 1.84 62.45 -10.98
N ALA A 229 2.62 61.97 -10.01
CA ALA A 229 4.06 62.19 -9.95
C ALA A 229 4.79 61.40 -11.03
N LYS A 230 5.76 62.03 -11.71
CA LYS A 230 6.69 61.29 -12.57
C LYS A 230 7.78 60.69 -11.70
N PRO A 231 8.35 59.52 -12.06
CA PRO A 231 9.47 58.95 -11.32
C PRO A 231 10.64 59.94 -11.13
N GLY A 232 10.89 60.82 -12.10
CA GLY A 232 11.92 61.85 -12.01
C GLY A 232 11.62 63.01 -11.04
N ASP A 233 10.42 63.08 -10.49
CA ASP A 233 10.01 64.11 -9.51
C ASP A 233 10.42 63.72 -8.07
N ALA A 234 10.90 62.49 -7.86
CA ALA A 234 11.45 62.05 -6.58
C ALA A 234 12.57 62.98 -6.11
N ALA A 235 12.65 63.23 -4.80
CA ALA A 235 13.68 64.10 -4.24
C ALA A 235 15.08 63.61 -4.64
N GLN A 236 15.98 64.53 -4.96
CA GLN A 236 17.31 64.18 -5.46
C GLN A 236 18.05 63.31 -4.42
N GLY A 237 18.29 62.04 -4.78
CA GLY A 237 18.90 61.04 -3.90
C GLY A 237 17.94 60.08 -3.20
N ASP A 238 16.62 60.26 -3.29
CA ASP A 238 15.63 59.31 -2.76
C ASP A 238 15.34 58.19 -3.78
N TRP A 239 16.25 57.22 -3.84
CA TRP A 239 16.10 56.05 -4.69
C TRP A 239 14.87 55.18 -4.33
N LYS A 240 14.40 55.24 -3.08
CA LYS A 240 13.27 54.42 -2.62
C LYS A 240 11.95 54.95 -3.16
N GLU A 241 11.78 56.27 -3.10
CA GLU A 241 10.64 56.94 -3.72
C GLU A 241 10.66 56.74 -5.24
N PHE A 242 11.82 56.96 -5.89
CA PHE A 242 11.99 56.73 -7.32
C PHE A 242 11.58 55.32 -7.75
N SER A 243 12.11 54.29 -7.07
CA SER A 243 11.78 52.89 -7.40
C SER A 243 10.30 52.57 -7.17
N THR A 244 9.70 53.13 -6.12
CA THR A 244 8.26 52.95 -5.84
C THR A 244 7.38 53.58 -6.92
N LEU A 245 7.69 54.81 -7.35
CA LEU A 245 6.98 55.44 -8.46
C LEU A 245 7.15 54.65 -9.77
N MET A 246 8.36 54.17 -10.07
CA MET A 246 8.61 53.30 -11.23
C MET A 246 7.77 52.02 -11.19
N ALA A 247 7.66 51.37 -10.02
CA ALA A 247 6.86 50.17 -9.83
C ALA A 247 5.35 50.44 -10.03
N ILE A 248 4.85 51.55 -9.51
CA ILE A 248 3.45 52.00 -9.71
C ILE A 248 3.17 52.22 -11.19
N HIS A 249 4.00 53.03 -11.87
CA HIS A 249 3.81 53.37 -13.29
C HIS A 249 3.98 52.17 -14.23
N SER A 250 4.89 51.25 -13.91
CA SER A 250 5.07 50.02 -14.70
C SER A 250 4.01 48.94 -14.40
N GLY A 251 3.29 49.10 -13.29
CA GLY A 251 2.34 48.13 -12.77
C GLY A 251 3.01 46.83 -12.35
N ARG A 252 4.20 46.90 -11.74
CA ARG A 252 4.98 45.73 -11.35
C ARG A 252 5.54 45.92 -9.95
N PHE A 253 5.21 44.98 -9.08
CA PHE A 253 5.81 44.86 -7.76
C PHE A 253 6.39 43.47 -7.59
N ARG A 254 7.15 43.27 -6.52
CA ARG A 254 7.71 41.99 -6.15
C ARG A 254 7.30 41.63 -4.73
N ILE A 255 6.80 40.42 -4.54
CA ILE A 255 6.58 39.86 -3.21
C ILE A 255 7.79 39.00 -2.84
N GLU A 256 8.45 39.36 -1.75
CA GLU A 256 9.55 38.62 -1.16
C GLU A 256 9.05 37.85 0.07
N LEU A 257 9.38 36.56 0.12
CA LEU A 257 9.00 35.65 1.19
C LEU A 257 10.24 35.28 2.00
N TYR A 258 10.17 35.41 3.32
CA TYR A 258 11.30 35.18 4.22
C TYR A 258 10.98 34.12 5.27
N GLY A 259 12.02 33.38 5.67
CA GLY A 259 11.97 32.43 6.78
C GLY A 259 12.17 33.08 8.14
N LYS A 260 12.07 32.29 9.22
CA LYS A 260 12.22 32.78 10.60
C LYS A 260 13.58 33.45 10.87
N GLU A 261 14.65 33.02 10.19
CA GLU A 261 16.01 33.59 10.36
C GLU A 261 16.29 34.72 9.35
N LYS A 262 15.23 35.31 8.76
CA LYS A 262 15.29 36.39 7.75
C LYS A 262 16.00 36.00 6.44
N GLN A 263 16.19 34.71 6.17
CA GLN A 263 16.64 34.23 4.87
C GLN A 263 15.53 34.41 3.82
N LEU A 264 15.90 34.85 2.62
CA LEU A 264 14.99 34.95 1.48
C LEU A 264 14.67 33.54 0.97
N LEU A 265 13.40 33.13 1.06
CA LEU A 265 12.92 31.82 0.62
C LEU A 265 12.44 31.83 -0.83
N GLY A 266 11.96 32.97 -1.28
CA GLY A 266 11.43 33.11 -2.63
C GLY A 266 11.07 34.56 -2.92
N SER A 267 11.02 34.86 -4.21
CA SER A 267 10.65 36.17 -4.69
C SER A 267 9.87 36.04 -5.98
N ARG A 268 8.78 36.79 -6.11
CA ARG A 268 7.91 36.72 -7.28
C ARG A 268 7.43 38.09 -7.70
N GLU A 269 7.64 38.40 -8.97
CA GLU A 269 7.05 39.58 -9.60
C GLU A 269 5.54 39.37 -9.75
N ILE A 270 4.78 40.41 -9.41
CA ILE A 270 3.34 40.46 -9.52
C ILE A 270 2.97 41.60 -10.47
N ASP A 271 2.07 41.31 -11.39
CA ASP A 271 1.48 42.34 -12.25
C ASP A 271 0.37 43.03 -11.45
N THR A 272 0.54 44.33 -11.22
CA THR A 272 -0.40 45.18 -10.48
C THR A 272 -1.09 46.18 -11.38
N ARG A 273 -1.08 45.99 -12.71
CA ARG A 273 -1.79 46.90 -13.64
C ARG A 273 -3.28 46.94 -13.40
N GLU A 274 -3.86 45.88 -12.84
CA GLU A 274 -5.26 45.87 -12.44
C GLU A 274 -5.55 46.95 -11.38
N LEU A 275 -4.60 47.27 -10.48
CA LEU A 275 -4.74 48.38 -9.54
C LEU A 275 -4.75 49.76 -10.21
N LEU A 276 -4.39 49.88 -11.50
CA LEU A 276 -4.56 51.14 -12.24
C LEU A 276 -6.03 51.37 -12.62
N MET A 277 -6.80 50.29 -12.78
CA MET A 277 -8.20 50.33 -13.20
C MET A 277 -9.14 50.14 -12.01
N GLU A 278 -8.81 49.23 -11.10
CA GLU A 278 -9.61 48.83 -9.94
C GLU A 278 -8.97 49.32 -8.62
N GLU A 279 -9.77 49.45 -7.56
CA GLU A 279 -9.28 49.88 -6.24
C GLU A 279 -8.49 48.78 -5.50
N SER A 280 -8.75 47.52 -5.82
CA SER A 280 -8.13 46.36 -5.18
C SER A 280 -8.08 45.15 -6.10
N MET A 281 -7.19 44.21 -5.79
CA MET A 281 -7.04 42.94 -6.51
C MET A 281 -6.58 41.82 -5.56
N GLU A 282 -6.76 40.56 -5.98
CA GLU A 282 -6.18 39.41 -5.30
C GLU A 282 -5.11 38.73 -6.15
N VAL A 283 -3.99 38.37 -5.52
CA VAL A 283 -2.86 37.71 -6.18
C VAL A 283 -2.47 36.45 -5.43
N ALA A 284 -2.45 35.33 -6.17
CA ALA A 284 -1.96 34.05 -5.67
C ALA A 284 -0.46 33.89 -5.93
N VAL A 285 0.32 33.76 -4.87
CA VAL A 285 1.76 33.49 -4.91
C VAL A 285 2.00 32.04 -4.54
N PHE A 286 2.40 31.24 -5.51
CA PHE A 286 2.78 29.84 -5.30
C PHE A 286 4.18 29.75 -4.70
N VAL A 287 4.30 28.98 -3.62
CA VAL A 287 5.53 28.84 -2.85
C VAL A 287 6.11 27.45 -3.10
N LYS A 288 7.36 27.43 -3.58
CA LYS A 288 8.18 26.20 -3.72
C LYS A 288 9.31 26.21 -2.69
N SER A 289 8.97 26.27 -1.41
CA SER A 289 9.96 26.28 -0.33
C SER A 289 9.70 25.12 0.62
N GLU A 290 10.76 24.36 0.94
CA GLU A 290 10.74 23.34 2.00
C GLU A 290 10.85 23.96 3.41
N GLN A 291 11.16 25.26 3.48
CA GLN A 291 11.25 26.03 4.72
C GLN A 291 9.96 26.82 4.96
N ARG A 292 9.56 26.92 6.23
CA ARG A 292 8.37 27.66 6.67
C ARG A 292 8.56 29.16 6.48
N ILE A 293 7.57 29.80 5.86
CA ILE A 293 7.53 31.25 5.65
C ILE A 293 7.12 31.91 6.97
N ALA A 294 7.86 32.95 7.36
CA ALA A 294 7.60 33.74 8.56
C ALA A 294 7.12 35.15 8.23
N SER A 295 7.59 35.73 7.12
CA SER A 295 7.15 37.06 6.70
C SER A 295 7.07 37.22 5.19
N ALA A 296 6.21 38.13 4.75
CA ALA A 296 6.12 38.57 3.36
C ALA A 296 6.28 40.09 3.29
N VAL A 297 7.00 40.56 2.28
CA VAL A 297 7.29 41.98 2.04
C VAL A 297 6.97 42.31 0.59
N LEU A 298 6.24 43.40 0.38
CA LEU A 298 6.02 43.97 -0.95
C LEU A 298 7.15 44.98 -1.25
N ARG A 299 7.81 44.81 -2.40
CA ARG A 299 8.90 45.67 -2.89
C ARG A 299 8.57 46.22 -4.28
N PRO A 300 9.02 47.44 -4.59
CA PRO A 300 9.06 47.91 -5.96
C PRO A 300 10.06 47.14 -6.83
#